data_AF-A0A7G8X9G3-F1
#
_entry.id   AF-A0A7G8X9G3-F1
#
_cell.length_a   1.000
_cell.length_b   1.000
_cell.length_c   1.000
_cell.angle_alpha   90.00
_cell.angle_beta   90.00
_cell.angle_gamma   90.00
#
_symmetry.space_group_name_H-M   'P 1'
#
loop_
_entity.id
_entity.type
_entity.pdbx_description
1 polymer ?
#
loop_
_entity_poly.entity_id
_entity_poly.type
_entity_poly.pdbx_seq_one_letter_code
_entity_poly.pdbx_strand_id
1 'polypeptide(L)'
;MKKYQFNDVRYMKKKNAIQVENREKESVGTIEKADITGCEKRSVVSFTAHKGSEIKIGIKKRNIKNLLVATYIIETEEKTYFLKDKPGNSLLYFCVVGKIDEQDIRIEENWSSEIEVKIDQIHIATIKANEFTLKTTILTEDNIYESTLLFAVTILMYFMYKIYKNESEFVENILFD
;
A
#
# COMPACT_ATOMS: atom_id res chain seq x y z
N MET A 1 -8.27 18.94 3.17
CA MET A 1 -8.17 17.47 3.21
C MET A 1 -9.21 16.80 2.33
N LYS A 2 -8.76 15.98 1.38
CA LYS A 2 -9.61 15.13 0.52
C LYS A 2 -9.87 13.79 1.20
N LYS A 3 -10.98 13.14 0.83
CA LYS A 3 -11.37 11.83 1.37
C LYS A 3 -11.76 10.91 0.23
N TYR A 4 -11.19 9.71 0.26
CA TYR A 4 -11.47 8.63 -0.65
C TYR A 4 -11.88 7.40 0.12
N GLN A 5 -12.55 6.49 -0.56
CA GLN A 5 -12.98 5.23 0.02
C GLN A 5 -12.99 4.13 -1.03
N PHE A 6 -12.80 2.91 -0.56
CA PHE A 6 -13.07 1.71 -1.33
C PHE A 6 -13.46 0.58 -0.39
N ASN A 7 -14.20 -0.40 -0.92
CA ASN A 7 -14.50 -1.61 -0.17
C ASN A 7 -13.43 -2.66 -0.47
N ASP A 8 -12.66 -3.05 0.55
CA ASP A 8 -11.70 -4.12 0.42
C ASP A 8 -12.46 -5.45 0.52
N VAL A 9 -13.09 -5.86 -0.58
CA VAL A 9 -13.89 -7.10 -0.64
C VAL A 9 -12.94 -8.32 -0.60
N ARG A 10 -12.31 -8.55 0.56
CA ARG A 10 -11.36 -9.61 0.92
C ARG A 10 -10.36 -9.94 -0.20
N TYR A 11 -9.39 -9.04 -0.47
CA TYR A 11 -8.22 -9.26 -1.36
C TYR A 11 -8.52 -9.87 -2.75
N MET A 12 -9.59 -9.38 -3.38
CA MET A 12 -10.00 -9.63 -4.76
C MET A 12 -10.15 -11.13 -5.14
N LYS A 13 -11.39 -11.63 -5.20
CA LYS A 13 -11.66 -12.83 -6.03
C LYS A 13 -11.23 -12.55 -7.49
N LYS A 14 -10.85 -13.60 -8.22
CA LYS A 14 -10.05 -13.63 -9.48
C LYS A 14 -10.45 -12.70 -10.65
N LYS A 15 -11.45 -11.82 -10.52
CA LYS A 15 -11.98 -10.96 -11.59
C LYS A 15 -12.53 -9.59 -11.13
N ASN A 16 -12.39 -9.20 -9.85
CA ASN A 16 -13.04 -7.99 -9.35
C ASN A 16 -12.02 -6.87 -9.13
N ALA A 17 -12.07 -5.88 -10.03
CA ALA A 17 -11.46 -4.59 -9.85
C ALA A 17 -12.15 -3.83 -8.70
N ILE A 18 -11.40 -3.09 -7.89
CA ILE A 18 -11.93 -2.30 -6.77
C ILE A 18 -11.98 -0.84 -7.20
N GLN A 19 -13.17 -0.24 -7.16
CA GLN A 19 -13.35 1.19 -7.45
C GLN A 19 -12.93 2.02 -6.24
N VAL A 20 -12.14 3.07 -6.49
CA VAL A 20 -11.81 4.09 -5.50
C VAL A 20 -12.72 5.28 -5.74
N GLU A 21 -13.48 5.68 -4.73
CA GLU A 21 -14.48 6.74 -4.82
C GLU A 21 -14.06 7.96 -3.99
N ASN A 22 -14.38 9.15 -4.46
CA ASN A 22 -14.27 10.39 -3.69
C ASN A 22 -15.49 10.59 -2.75
N ARG A 23 -15.58 11.77 -2.11
CA ARG A 23 -16.72 12.11 -1.22
C ARG A 23 -18.07 12.15 -1.93
N GLU A 24 -18.08 12.48 -3.22
CA GLU A 24 -19.27 12.60 -4.06
C GLU A 24 -19.70 11.25 -4.64
N LYS A 25 -18.99 10.16 -4.28
CA LYS A 25 -19.15 8.79 -4.81
C LYS A 25 -18.79 8.69 -6.29
N GLU A 26 -18.03 9.64 -6.81
CA GLU A 26 -17.46 9.53 -8.14
C GLU A 26 -16.22 8.64 -8.07
N SER A 27 -16.10 7.72 -9.01
CA SER A 27 -14.88 6.94 -9.14
C SER A 27 -13.73 7.84 -9.61
N VAL A 28 -12.56 7.67 -9.01
CA VAL A 28 -11.32 8.37 -9.37
C VAL A 28 -10.26 7.44 -9.97
N GLY A 29 -10.52 6.15 -9.94
CA GLY A 29 -9.60 5.13 -10.42
C GLY A 29 -9.96 3.75 -9.92
N THR A 30 -9.20 2.78 -10.38
CA THR A 30 -9.46 1.36 -10.13
C THR A 30 -8.21 0.66 -9.63
N ILE A 31 -8.38 -0.22 -8.65
CA ILE A 31 -7.33 -1.08 -8.12
C ILE A 31 -7.54 -2.49 -8.64
N GLU A 32 -6.50 -3.13 -9.16
CA GLU A 32 -6.56 -4.46 -9.76
C GLU A 32 -5.42 -5.37 -9.30
N LYS A 33 -5.56 -6.68 -9.55
CA LYS A 33 -4.43 -7.61 -9.45
C LYS A 33 -3.55 -7.43 -10.67
N ALA A 34 -2.25 -7.35 -10.44
CA ALA A 34 -1.27 -7.22 -11.49
C ALA A 34 -0.15 -8.24 -11.31
N ASP A 35 0.88 -8.15 -12.14
CA ASP A 35 2.09 -8.92 -12.05
C ASP A 35 3.29 -8.02 -12.34
N ILE A 36 4.38 -8.21 -11.59
CA ILE A 36 5.70 -7.63 -11.83
C ILE A 36 6.69 -8.80 -11.80
N THR A 37 7.54 -8.91 -12.82
CA THR A 37 8.54 -9.98 -12.89
C THR A 37 9.50 -9.87 -11.71
N GLY A 38 9.70 -10.97 -10.98
CA GLY A 38 10.57 -10.99 -9.80
C GLY A 38 9.87 -10.68 -8.47
N CYS A 39 8.56 -10.40 -8.48
CA CYS A 39 7.75 -10.27 -7.27
C CYS A 39 7.12 -11.60 -6.81
N GLU A 40 6.75 -11.67 -5.54
CA GLU A 40 6.07 -12.79 -4.92
C GLU A 40 4.68 -12.98 -5.53
N LYS A 41 4.27 -14.23 -5.71
CA LYS A 41 2.96 -14.54 -6.33
C LYS A 41 1.85 -13.92 -5.50
N ARG A 42 0.90 -13.25 -6.17
CA ARG A 42 -0.28 -12.61 -5.55
C ARG A 42 0.03 -11.44 -4.61
N SER A 43 1.28 -10.97 -4.57
CA SER A 43 1.65 -9.76 -3.82
C SER A 43 1.46 -8.48 -4.61
N VAL A 44 1.23 -8.59 -5.92
CA VAL A 44 1.25 -7.45 -6.84
C VAL A 44 -0.17 -6.92 -7.05
N VAL A 45 -0.34 -5.62 -6.84
CA VAL A 45 -1.56 -4.87 -7.13
C VAL A 45 -1.23 -3.61 -7.93
N SER A 46 -2.17 -3.16 -8.74
CA SER A 46 -2.04 -1.92 -9.52
C SER A 46 -3.16 -0.94 -9.21
N PHE A 47 -2.88 0.34 -9.42
CA PHE A 47 -3.86 1.40 -9.43
C PHE A 47 -3.76 2.15 -10.75
N THR A 48 -4.91 2.31 -11.40
CA THR A 48 -5.05 3.10 -12.62
C THR A 48 -6.01 4.24 -12.35
N ALA A 49 -5.50 5.47 -12.30
CA ALA A 49 -6.32 6.67 -12.23
C ALA A 49 -7.13 6.84 -13.51
N HIS A 50 -8.33 7.44 -13.46
CA HIS A 50 -9.12 7.71 -14.66
C HIS A 50 -8.39 8.54 -15.73
N LYS A 51 -7.45 9.39 -15.28
CA LYS A 51 -6.61 10.25 -16.13
C LYS A 51 -5.16 10.13 -15.67
N GLY A 52 -4.58 8.94 -15.81
CA GLY A 52 -3.18 8.71 -15.47
C GLY A 52 -2.69 7.33 -15.91
N SER A 53 -1.39 7.14 -15.80
CA SER A 53 -0.74 5.87 -16.07
C SER A 53 -1.03 4.86 -14.96
N GLU A 54 -0.96 3.57 -15.31
CA GLU A 54 -1.01 2.49 -14.34
C GLU A 54 0.25 2.50 -13.48
N ILE A 55 0.07 2.36 -12.17
CA ILE A 55 1.16 2.20 -11.21
C ILE A 55 0.97 0.87 -10.50
N LYS A 56 2.04 0.09 -10.42
CA LYS A 56 2.04 -1.24 -9.78
C LYS A 56 2.91 -1.22 -8.54
N ILE A 57 2.52 -1.98 -7.53
CA ILE A 57 3.39 -2.30 -6.41
C ILE A 57 3.36 -3.80 -6.15
N GLY A 58 4.48 -4.36 -5.71
CA GLY A 58 4.53 -5.73 -5.23
C GLY A 58 5.71 -5.99 -4.32
N ILE A 59 5.70 -7.15 -3.66
CA ILE A 59 6.79 -7.58 -2.78
C ILE A 59 7.80 -8.33 -3.62
N LYS A 60 9.05 -7.90 -3.62
CA LYS A 60 10.16 -8.59 -4.30
C LYS A 60 10.32 -9.99 -3.69
N LYS A 61 10.53 -11.01 -4.53
CA LYS A 61 10.81 -12.37 -4.06
C LYS A 61 11.97 -12.38 -3.06
N ARG A 62 11.67 -12.81 -1.84
CA ARG A 62 12.67 -13.00 -0.77
C ARG A 62 13.40 -14.33 -0.96
N ASN A 63 14.71 -14.31 -0.69
CA ASN A 63 15.50 -15.52 -0.48
C ASN A 63 15.63 -15.76 1.04
N ILE A 64 16.00 -16.97 1.47
CA ILE A 64 16.19 -17.33 2.89
C ILE A 64 17.03 -16.31 3.69
N LYS A 65 18.00 -15.65 3.05
CA LYS A 65 18.87 -14.64 3.69
C LYS A 65 18.18 -13.29 3.99
N ASN A 66 17.08 -12.98 3.30
CA ASN A 66 16.37 -11.69 3.38
C ASN A 66 14.89 -11.88 3.78
N LEU A 67 14.58 -12.93 4.55
CA LEU A 67 13.21 -13.26 4.92
C LEU A 67 12.56 -12.19 5.81
N LEU A 68 13.36 -11.52 6.65
CA LEU A 68 12.91 -10.61 7.71
C LEU A 68 12.66 -9.17 7.25
N VAL A 69 13.04 -8.80 6.03
CA VAL A 69 12.92 -7.43 5.52
C VAL A 69 12.33 -7.49 4.13
N ALA A 70 11.05 -7.14 3.99
CA ALA A 70 10.42 -7.04 2.69
C ALA A 70 10.99 -5.85 1.91
N THR A 71 11.12 -6.05 0.59
CA THR A 71 11.42 -4.97 -0.35
C THR A 71 10.23 -4.84 -1.29
N TYR A 72 9.66 -3.65 -1.36
CA TYR A 72 8.53 -3.32 -2.22
C TYR A 72 9.05 -2.69 -3.51
N ILE A 73 8.64 -3.24 -4.64
CA ILE A 73 8.93 -2.69 -5.97
C ILE A 73 7.72 -1.89 -6.40
N ILE A 74 7.93 -0.63 -6.77
CA ILE A 74 6.92 0.22 -7.39
C ILE A 74 7.31 0.41 -8.85
N GLU A 75 6.46 0.02 -9.78
CA GLU A 75 6.70 0.13 -11.22
C GLU A 75 5.73 1.16 -11.81
N THR A 76 6.31 2.14 -12.51
CA THR A 76 5.60 3.08 -13.38
C THR A 76 6.02 2.83 -14.82
N GLU A 77 5.42 3.55 -15.77
CA GLU A 77 5.83 3.47 -17.18
C GLU A 77 7.28 3.92 -17.41
N GLU A 78 7.81 4.80 -16.57
CA GLU A 78 9.13 5.42 -16.78
C GLU A 78 10.21 4.89 -15.84
N LYS A 79 9.83 4.52 -14.61
CA LYS A 79 10.78 4.28 -13.51
C LYS A 79 10.31 3.15 -12.60
N THR A 80 11.30 2.54 -11.96
CA THR A 80 11.09 1.59 -10.86
C THR A 80 11.66 2.17 -9.58
N TYR A 81 10.86 2.19 -8.53
CA TYR A 81 11.26 2.63 -7.19
C TYR A 81 11.29 1.43 -6.24
N PHE A 82 12.06 1.58 -5.17
CA PHE A 82 12.20 0.56 -4.14
C PHE A 82 11.96 1.16 -2.77
N LEU A 83 11.00 0.57 -2.05
CA LEU A 83 10.81 0.81 -0.62
C LEU A 83 11.18 -0.46 0.13
N LYS A 84 11.46 -0.35 1.42
CA LYS A 84 11.79 -1.50 2.26
C LYS A 84 11.23 -1.33 3.65
N ASP A 85 11.02 -2.47 4.30
CA ASP A 85 10.79 -2.50 5.73
C ASP A 85 11.93 -1.78 6.48
N LYS A 86 11.56 -0.99 7.48
CA LYS A 86 12.51 -0.34 8.37
C LYS A 86 13.04 -1.39 9.38
N PRO A 87 14.33 -1.73 9.34
CA PRO A 87 14.88 -2.74 10.25
C PRO A 87 14.62 -2.39 11.71
N GLY A 88 14.29 -3.40 12.52
CA GLY A 88 14.00 -3.27 13.95
C GLY A 88 12.55 -2.86 14.29
N ASN A 89 11.93 -2.02 13.46
CA ASN A 89 10.55 -1.56 13.70
C ASN A 89 9.53 -2.51 13.07
N SER A 90 9.81 -3.00 11.85
CA SER A 90 8.87 -3.81 11.06
C SER A 90 8.54 -5.18 11.65
N LEU A 91 9.26 -5.63 12.68
CA LEU A 91 8.95 -6.90 13.35
C LEU A 91 7.71 -6.79 14.25
N LEU A 92 7.41 -5.60 14.76
CA LEU A 92 6.34 -5.36 15.74
C LEU A 92 5.14 -4.59 15.15
N TYR A 93 5.38 -3.76 14.15
CA TYR A 93 4.34 -2.98 13.46
C TYR A 93 4.80 -2.62 12.05
N PHE A 94 3.86 -2.39 11.14
CA PHE A 94 4.18 -2.08 9.75
C PHE A 94 4.94 -0.75 9.65
N CYS A 95 6.15 -0.77 9.07
CA CYS A 95 6.95 0.44 8.87
C CYS A 95 7.82 0.31 7.62
N VAL A 96 7.53 1.11 6.61
CA VAL A 96 8.17 1.10 5.29
C VAL A 96 8.82 2.45 5.03
N VAL A 97 10.05 2.41 4.51
CA VAL A 97 10.84 3.60 4.20
C VAL A 97 11.49 3.48 2.82
N GLY A 98 11.75 4.61 2.17
CA GLY A 98 12.51 4.68 0.94
C GLY A 98 12.50 6.08 0.34
N LYS A 99 12.72 6.17 -0.97
CA LYS A 99 12.71 7.45 -1.69
C LYS A 99 11.83 7.37 -2.94
N ILE A 100 11.09 8.44 -3.19
CA ILE A 100 10.35 8.66 -4.44
C ILE A 100 10.72 10.05 -4.94
N ASP A 101 11.31 10.11 -6.14
CA ASP A 101 11.79 11.34 -6.77
C ASP A 101 12.61 12.23 -5.81
N GLU A 102 13.64 11.62 -5.20
CA GLU A 102 14.55 12.21 -4.20
C GLU A 102 13.95 12.61 -2.85
N GLN A 103 12.63 12.56 -2.68
CA GLN A 103 11.96 12.82 -1.41
C GLN A 103 11.93 11.58 -0.53
N ASP A 104 12.17 11.73 0.76
CA ASP A 104 12.10 10.64 1.73
C ASP A 104 10.64 10.30 2.02
N ILE A 105 10.24 9.06 1.75
CA ILE A 105 8.91 8.56 2.09
C ILE A 105 8.97 7.61 3.27
N ARG A 106 8.02 7.77 4.19
CA ARG A 106 7.77 6.87 5.30
C ARG A 106 6.30 6.52 5.39
N ILE A 107 6.01 5.24 5.50
CA ILE A 107 4.65 4.71 5.64
C ILE A 107 4.63 3.81 6.85
N GLU A 108 3.83 4.10 7.86
CA GLU A 108 3.86 3.38 9.13
C GLU A 108 2.49 3.20 9.76
N GLU A 109 2.29 2.06 10.42
CA GLU A 109 1.17 1.82 11.31
C GLU A 109 1.36 2.62 12.61
N ASN A 110 0.32 3.34 13.02
CA ASN A 110 0.28 4.05 14.30
C ASN A 110 -0.41 3.21 15.38
N TRP A 111 -0.46 3.72 16.62
CA TRP A 111 -1.05 3.03 17.77
C TRP A 111 -2.55 2.72 17.66
N SER A 112 -3.25 3.36 16.72
CA SER A 112 -4.66 3.10 16.41
C SER A 112 -4.84 2.15 15.23
N SER A 113 -3.77 1.47 14.79
CA SER A 113 -3.72 0.62 13.61
C SER A 113 -4.13 1.32 12.31
N GLU A 114 -4.00 2.65 12.27
CA GLU A 114 -4.12 3.44 11.04
C GLU A 114 -2.74 3.54 10.38
N ILE A 115 -2.70 3.69 9.06
CA ILE A 115 -1.45 3.86 8.32
C ILE A 115 -1.24 5.34 8.03
N GLU A 116 -0.11 5.89 8.45
CA GLU A 116 0.32 7.25 8.17
C GLU A 116 1.34 7.25 7.02
N VAL A 117 1.17 8.16 6.07
CA VAL A 117 2.12 8.42 4.99
C VAL A 117 2.74 9.79 5.20
N LYS A 118 4.08 9.83 5.21
CA LYS A 118 4.88 11.03 5.41
C LYS A 118 5.87 11.20 4.27
N ILE A 119 6.03 12.43 3.80
CA ILE A 119 7.06 12.86 2.84
C ILE A 119 7.93 13.90 3.52
N ASP A 120 9.24 13.68 3.55
CA ASP A 120 10.20 14.53 4.25
C ASP A 120 9.74 14.87 5.69
N GLN A 121 9.21 13.86 6.38
CA GLN A 121 8.62 13.91 7.72
C GLN A 121 7.30 14.69 7.85
N ILE A 122 6.80 15.27 6.77
CA ILE A 122 5.49 15.95 6.71
C ILE A 122 4.40 14.91 6.44
N HIS A 123 3.39 14.86 7.29
CA HIS A 123 2.24 13.97 7.11
C HIS A 123 1.40 14.41 5.90
N ILE A 124 1.17 13.51 4.94
CA ILE A 124 0.41 13.79 3.71
C ILE A 124 -0.87 12.97 3.58
N ALA A 125 -0.96 11.82 4.25
CA ALA A 125 -2.15 10.98 4.19
C ALA A 125 -2.29 10.02 5.38
N THR A 126 -3.54 9.67 5.69
CA THR A 126 -3.91 8.65 6.66
C THR A 126 -4.84 7.63 6.00
N ILE A 127 -4.59 6.34 6.22
CA ILE A 127 -5.44 5.23 5.76
C ILE A 127 -6.07 4.59 6.98
N LYS A 128 -7.41 4.52 6.99
CA LYS A 128 -8.22 3.96 8.06
C LYS A 128 -9.00 2.78 7.52
N ALA A 129 -8.68 1.58 7.98
CA ALA A 129 -9.40 0.37 7.63
C ALA A 129 -10.43 0.05 8.70
N ASN A 130 -11.67 -0.22 8.29
CA ASN A 130 -12.69 -0.74 9.18
C ASN A 130 -12.93 -2.21 8.86
N GLU A 131 -12.35 -3.09 9.68
CA GLU A 131 -12.38 -4.55 9.51
C GLU A 131 -13.81 -5.12 9.53
N PHE A 132 -14.75 -4.49 10.25
CA PHE A 132 -16.15 -4.94 10.31
C PHE A 132 -16.91 -4.66 9.01
N THR A 133 -16.68 -3.49 8.42
CA THR A 133 -17.39 -3.04 7.21
C THR A 133 -16.65 -3.35 5.92
N LEU A 134 -15.40 -3.82 6.01
CA LEU A 134 -14.49 -3.98 4.87
C LEU A 134 -14.38 -2.70 4.05
N LYS A 135 -14.44 -1.56 4.74
CA LYS A 135 -14.37 -0.24 4.13
C LYS A 135 -13.06 0.40 4.54
N THR A 136 -12.28 0.78 3.55
CA THR A 136 -11.07 1.56 3.74
C THR A 136 -11.35 3.01 3.37
N THR A 137 -10.94 3.92 4.25
CA THR A 137 -11.00 5.37 4.04
C THR A 137 -9.58 5.90 3.93
N ILE A 138 -9.33 6.72 2.92
CA ILE A 138 -8.06 7.43 2.77
C ILE A 138 -8.34 8.92 2.92
N LEU A 139 -7.57 9.58 3.77
CA LEU A 139 -7.56 11.02 3.94
C LEU A 139 -6.24 11.54 3.39
N THR A 140 -6.28 12.50 2.47
CA THR A 140 -5.06 13.10 1.90
C THR A 140 -5.07 14.61 2.06
N GLU A 141 -3.89 15.21 2.04
CA GLU A 141 -3.75 16.65 1.84
C GLU A 141 -4.27 17.08 0.47
N ASP A 142 -4.67 18.35 0.35
CA ASP A 142 -5.37 18.87 -0.83
C ASP A 142 -4.47 18.93 -2.08
N ASN A 143 -3.16 19.06 -1.87
CA ASN A 143 -2.12 19.09 -2.91
C ASN A 143 -1.76 17.70 -3.47
N ILE A 144 -2.30 16.61 -2.93
CA ILE A 144 -2.05 15.24 -3.42
C ILE A 144 -3.12 14.86 -4.44
N TYR A 145 -2.82 14.94 -5.74
CA TYR A 145 -3.78 14.65 -6.81
C TYR A 145 -3.85 13.17 -7.18
N GLU A 146 -5.01 12.71 -7.66
CA GLU A 146 -5.32 11.32 -7.94
C GLU A 146 -4.45 10.71 -9.06
N SER A 147 -3.93 11.56 -9.95
CA SER A 147 -3.02 11.18 -11.03
C SER A 147 -1.56 11.08 -10.58
N THR A 148 -1.23 11.38 -9.33
CA THR A 148 0.16 11.40 -8.84
C THR A 148 0.63 10.03 -8.36
N LEU A 149 1.94 9.80 -8.47
CA LEU A 149 2.59 8.60 -7.91
C LEU A 149 2.35 8.44 -6.41
N LEU A 150 2.41 9.54 -5.65
CA LEU A 150 2.19 9.52 -4.20
C LEU A 150 0.79 9.05 -3.83
N PHE A 151 -0.23 9.46 -4.59
CA PHE A 151 -1.60 9.02 -4.37
C PHE A 151 -1.74 7.51 -4.61
N ALA A 152 -1.22 7.02 -5.74
CA ALA A 152 -1.25 5.60 -6.08
C ALA A 152 -0.50 4.76 -5.05
N VAL A 153 0.72 5.16 -4.66
CA VAL A 153 1.52 4.46 -3.64
C VAL A 153 0.80 4.45 -2.30
N THR A 154 0.16 5.56 -1.90
CA THR A 154 -0.65 5.62 -0.68
C THR A 154 -1.75 4.57 -0.70
N ILE A 155 -2.55 4.52 -1.77
CA ILE A 155 -3.63 3.52 -1.91
C ILE A 155 -3.05 2.10 -1.88
N LEU A 156 -2.03 1.83 -2.68
CA LEU A 156 -1.53 0.48 -2.89
C LEU A 156 -0.77 -0.06 -1.68
N MET A 157 -0.18 0.81 -0.85
CA MET A 157 0.51 0.39 0.36
C MET A 157 -0.44 -0.20 1.42
N TYR A 158 -1.73 0.14 1.37
CA TYR A 158 -2.74 -0.57 2.17
C TYR A 158 -2.75 -2.08 1.87
N PHE A 159 -2.52 -2.47 0.61
CA PHE A 159 -2.48 -3.88 0.24
C PHE A 159 -1.20 -4.58 0.71
N MET A 160 -0.09 -3.85 0.76
CA MET A 160 1.14 -4.36 1.34
C MET A 160 0.99 -4.55 2.86
N TYR A 161 0.33 -3.59 3.51
CA TYR A 161 0.04 -3.65 4.94
C TYR A 161 -0.77 -4.90 5.32
N LYS A 162 -1.83 -5.28 4.59
CA LYS A 162 -2.56 -6.49 5.01
C LYS A 162 -1.88 -7.79 4.60
N ILE A 163 -1.03 -7.80 3.57
CA ILE A 163 -0.13 -8.95 3.37
C ILE A 163 0.78 -9.10 4.60
N TYR A 164 1.38 -8.00 5.05
CA TYR A 164 2.20 -7.98 6.27
C TYR A 164 1.43 -8.47 7.51
N LYS A 165 0.20 -7.98 7.75
CA LYS A 165 -0.62 -8.43 8.88
C LYS A 165 -0.93 -9.93 8.81
N ASN A 166 -1.34 -10.42 7.64
CA ASN A 166 -1.61 -11.85 7.45
C ASN A 166 -0.35 -12.71 7.67
N GLU A 167 0.82 -12.26 7.22
CA GLU A 167 2.10 -12.95 7.46
C GLU A 167 2.48 -12.93 8.95
N SER A 168 2.26 -11.80 9.64
CA SER A 168 2.58 -11.65 11.07
C SER A 168 1.68 -12.53 11.94
N GLU A 169 0.37 -12.54 11.69
CA GLU A 169 -0.59 -13.43 12.37
C GLU A 169 -0.21 -14.91 12.20
N PHE A 170 0.24 -15.31 11.00
CA PHE A 170 0.68 -16.67 10.76
C PHE A 170 1.94 -17.04 11.55
N VAL A 171 2.90 -16.12 11.67
CA VAL A 171 4.13 -16.33 12.45
C VAL A 171 3.84 -16.40 13.95
N GLU A 172 2.98 -15.52 14.47
CA GLU A 172 2.57 -15.53 15.88
C GLU A 172 1.91 -16.87 16.25
N ASN A 173 0.99 -17.37 15.42
CA ASN A 173 0.35 -18.67 15.66
C ASN A 173 1.37 -19.82 15.70
N ILE A 174 2.46 -19.78 14.93
CA ILE A 174 3.49 -20.84 14.95
C ILE A 174 4.40 -20.74 16.19
N LEU A 175 4.68 -19.54 16.67
CA LEU A 175 5.63 -19.32 17.77
C LEU A 175 4.99 -19.52 19.15
N PHE A 176 3.67 -19.35 19.25
CA PHE A 176 2.94 -19.37 20.52
C PHE A 176 1.90 -20.49 20.66
N ASP A 177 1.73 -21.36 19.64
CA ASP A 177 1.09 -22.69 19.77
C ASP A 177 2.13 -23.80 20.01
#